data_AF-A0AAV7E3D2-F1
#
_entry.id   AF-A0AAV7E3D2-F1
#
_cell.length_a   1.000
_cell.length_b   1.000
_cell.length_c   1.000
_cell.angle_alpha   90.00
_cell.angle_beta   90.00
_cell.angle_gamma   90.00
#
_symmetry.space_group_name_H-M   'P 1'
#
loop_
_entity.id
_entity.type
_entity.pdbx_description
1 polymer ?
#
loop_
_entity_poly.entity_id
_entity_poly.type
_entity_poly.pdbx_seq_one_letter_code
_entity_poly.pdbx_strand_id
1 'polypeptide(L)'
;MPYTRREKILDACIVITFVATVCTVILFALLLTVLRPRCPVQKILPSITVASDGSGDFTTVSAAVAAAPQQSRKYFGIAIKPGVYYEEVRVPKEKTRLAFIGGGMGITVISSNRSWANPLEDTATLDVKGNGFVAMDITFEHTGDPTTGYTVAVANDAEDTAFHHCTFKGIKGVLKASGFPQFYGKSNIYGAVDVIWGTGSAIFQSSAVYVDKPYFPGQEQVPRALTFQQRSSPSSKEGFVFQGCSIDAAPGTHQSGSPPVFLGRPGGAYSRVVFMQSYLGGLLSPTGTGWLFDSSLSPATTLYLKEYNNRGPGEGPVERRITTGEAAQFTVGSFIEGDKWLPKTYVEYTSGFL
;
A
#
# COMPACT_ATOMS: atom_id res chain seq x y z
N MET A 1 64.57 -12.58 25.98
CA MET A 1 64.27 -13.07 27.35
C MET A 1 63.00 -13.90 27.28
N PRO A 2 62.97 -15.15 27.79
CA PRO A 2 61.75 -15.95 27.75
C PRO A 2 60.77 -15.46 28.82
N TYR A 3 59.57 -15.06 28.36
CA TYR A 3 58.45 -14.65 29.21
C TYR A 3 58.19 -15.71 30.28
N THR A 4 58.24 -15.32 31.55
CA THR A 4 58.12 -16.27 32.66
C THR A 4 56.72 -16.87 32.69
N ARG A 5 56.59 -18.11 33.16
CA ARG A 5 55.30 -18.81 33.24
C ARG A 5 54.22 -18.02 33.98
N ARG A 6 54.62 -17.17 34.94
CA ARG A 6 53.72 -16.27 35.68
C ARG A 6 53.18 -15.13 34.82
N GLU A 7 54.01 -14.52 33.98
CA GLU A 7 53.57 -13.42 33.12
C GLU A 7 52.58 -13.93 32.04
N LYS A 8 52.80 -15.13 31.49
CA LYS A 8 51.82 -15.76 30.56
C LYS A 8 50.46 -16.03 31.20
N ILE A 9 50.44 -16.38 32.48
CA ILE A 9 49.20 -16.62 33.23
C ILE A 9 48.49 -15.29 33.51
N LEU A 10 49.25 -14.24 33.84
CA LEU A 10 48.69 -12.92 34.08
C LEU A 10 48.03 -12.33 32.82
N ASP A 11 48.68 -12.44 31.66
CA ASP A 11 48.11 -12.00 30.38
C ASP A 11 46.85 -12.79 30.01
N ALA A 12 46.85 -14.11 30.21
CA ALA A 12 45.69 -14.95 29.98
C ALA A 12 44.51 -14.55 30.90
N CYS A 13 44.78 -14.26 32.17
CA CYS A 13 43.77 -13.78 33.11
C CYS A 13 43.19 -12.42 32.69
N ILE A 14 44.03 -11.49 32.19
CA ILE A 14 43.58 -10.17 31.71
C ILE A 14 42.67 -10.32 30.49
N VAL A 15 43.06 -11.15 29.52
CA VAL A 15 42.27 -11.39 28.30
C VAL A 15 40.92 -12.05 28.65
N ILE A 16 40.92 -13.05 29.53
CA ILE A 16 39.68 -13.71 29.97
C ILE A 16 38.76 -12.73 30.69
N THR A 17 39.30 -11.89 31.57
CA THR A 17 38.53 -10.88 32.31
C THR A 17 37.94 -9.83 31.37
N PHE A 18 38.72 -9.39 30.38
CA PHE A 18 38.26 -8.43 29.37
C PHE A 18 37.14 -9.01 28.50
N VAL A 19 37.31 -10.24 27.99
CA VAL A 19 36.28 -10.91 27.17
C VAL A 19 35.00 -11.15 27.97
N ALA A 20 35.11 -11.60 29.23
CA ALA A 20 33.96 -11.77 30.11
C ALA A 20 33.19 -10.46 30.32
N THR A 21 33.91 -9.36 30.55
CA THR A 21 33.30 -8.03 30.74
C THR A 21 32.60 -7.56 29.48
N VAL A 22 33.23 -7.67 28.30
CA VAL A 22 32.62 -7.31 27.01
C VAL A 22 31.38 -8.16 26.73
N CYS A 23 31.44 -9.47 26.97
CA CYS A 23 30.28 -10.35 26.82
C CYS A 23 29.13 -9.94 27.75
N THR A 24 29.40 -9.62 29.02
CA THR A 24 28.34 -9.16 29.94
C THR A 24 27.71 -7.84 29.52
N VAL A 25 28.50 -6.90 28.99
CA VAL A 25 27.99 -5.61 28.49
C VAL A 25 27.12 -5.82 27.25
N ILE A 26 27.54 -6.67 26.31
CA ILE A 26 26.74 -7.01 25.12
C ILE A 26 25.45 -7.73 25.53
N LEU A 27 25.54 -8.70 26.45
CA LEU A 27 24.36 -9.43 26.93
C LEU A 27 23.38 -8.49 27.64
N PHE A 28 23.87 -7.55 28.44
CA PHE A 28 23.04 -6.56 29.13
C PHE A 28 22.43 -5.55 28.15
N ALA A 29 23.18 -5.11 27.13
CA ALA A 29 22.65 -4.25 26.07
C ALA A 29 21.56 -4.95 25.23
N LEU A 30 21.74 -6.24 24.91
CA LEU A 30 20.72 -7.07 24.25
C LEU A 30 19.53 -7.32 25.18
N LEU A 31 19.76 -7.53 26.48
CA LEU A 31 18.67 -7.68 27.45
C LEU A 31 17.85 -6.38 27.56
N LEU A 32 18.49 -5.22 27.51
CA LEU A 32 17.83 -3.91 27.49
C LEU A 32 17.08 -3.62 26.18
N THR A 33 17.47 -4.18 25.04
CA THR A 33 16.67 -4.08 23.81
C THR A 33 15.45 -5.00 23.84
N VAL A 34 15.56 -6.18 24.47
CA VAL A 34 14.46 -7.15 24.61
C VAL A 34 13.48 -6.76 25.73
N LEU A 35 13.95 -6.11 26.79
CA LEU A 35 13.16 -5.69 27.95
C LEU A 35 12.61 -4.25 27.84
N ARG A 36 12.67 -3.60 26.68
CA ARG A 36 11.91 -2.36 26.49
C ARG A 36 10.43 -2.69 26.75
N PRO A 37 9.78 -2.08 27.76
CA PRO A 37 8.34 -2.23 27.90
C PRO A 37 7.74 -1.79 26.56
N ARG A 38 7.06 -2.72 25.86
CA ARG A 38 6.24 -2.37 24.71
C ARG A 38 5.26 -1.33 25.23
N CYS A 39 5.47 -0.07 24.89
CA CYS A 39 4.48 0.96 25.10
C CYS A 39 3.17 0.39 24.55
N PRO A 40 2.04 0.45 25.28
CA PRO A 40 0.77 -0.01 24.73
C PRO A 40 0.61 0.67 23.38
N VAL A 41 0.52 -0.13 22.30
CA VAL A 41 0.22 0.42 20.99
C VAL A 41 -1.13 1.09 21.15
N GLN A 42 -1.13 2.42 21.18
CA GLN A 42 -2.35 3.19 21.29
C GLN A 42 -3.14 2.91 20.00
N LYS A 43 -4.36 2.40 20.13
CA LYS A 43 -5.22 2.03 19.00
C LYS A 43 -6.43 2.95 18.96
N ILE A 44 -6.98 3.16 17.77
CA ILE A 44 -8.32 3.76 17.65
C ILE A 44 -9.30 2.80 18.31
N LEU A 45 -10.00 3.27 19.35
CA LEU A 45 -11.02 2.48 20.02
C LEU A 45 -12.34 2.57 19.24
N PRO A 46 -13.04 1.44 19.04
CA PRO A 46 -14.33 1.46 18.38
C PRO A 46 -15.36 2.22 19.23
N SER A 47 -16.11 3.09 18.59
CA SER A 47 -17.22 3.86 19.16
C SER A 47 -18.55 3.17 18.93
N ILE A 48 -18.70 2.48 17.79
CA ILE A 48 -19.86 1.67 17.43
C ILE A 48 -19.41 0.39 16.72
N THR A 49 -20.29 -0.60 16.69
CA THR A 49 -20.05 -1.92 16.10
C THR A 49 -21.08 -2.25 15.03
N VAL A 50 -20.61 -2.76 13.90
CA VAL A 50 -21.41 -3.34 12.83
C VAL A 50 -21.29 -4.86 12.89
N ALA A 51 -22.42 -5.56 12.86
CA ALA A 51 -22.47 -7.01 12.77
C ALA A 51 -23.70 -7.46 11.96
N SER A 52 -23.48 -8.19 10.87
CA SER A 52 -24.57 -8.66 9.99
C SER A 52 -25.54 -9.64 10.67
N ASP A 53 -25.13 -10.29 11.75
CA ASP A 53 -25.94 -11.19 12.58
C ASP A 53 -26.84 -10.47 13.61
N GLY A 54 -26.78 -9.13 13.66
CA GLY A 54 -27.55 -8.31 14.60
C GLY A 54 -26.93 -8.18 16.00
N SER A 55 -25.72 -8.72 16.23
CA SER A 55 -25.03 -8.64 17.53
C SER A 55 -24.24 -7.34 17.76
N GLY A 56 -24.43 -6.33 16.90
CA GLY A 56 -23.78 -5.01 16.96
C GLY A 56 -24.83 -3.89 17.02
N ASP A 57 -24.36 -2.64 17.05
CA ASP A 57 -25.21 -1.45 17.04
C ASP A 57 -25.93 -1.25 15.70
N PHE A 58 -25.30 -1.70 14.60
CA PHE A 58 -25.83 -1.66 13.24
C PHE A 58 -25.62 -2.99 12.52
N THR A 59 -26.46 -3.28 11.52
CA THR A 59 -26.30 -4.45 10.65
C THR A 59 -25.59 -4.14 9.33
N THR A 60 -25.50 -2.87 8.95
CA THR A 60 -24.82 -2.40 7.72
C THR A 60 -23.77 -1.34 8.04
N VAL A 61 -22.72 -1.29 7.22
CA VAL A 61 -21.62 -0.33 7.35
C VAL A 61 -22.13 1.08 7.01
N SER A 62 -22.96 1.22 5.99
CA SER A 62 -23.53 2.50 5.56
C SER A 62 -24.39 3.16 6.65
N ALA A 63 -25.15 2.38 7.42
CA ALA A 63 -25.92 2.92 8.55
C ALA A 63 -24.99 3.44 9.67
N ALA A 64 -23.92 2.71 9.97
CA ALA A 64 -22.91 3.16 10.93
C ALA A 64 -22.19 4.43 10.47
N VAL A 65 -21.85 4.54 9.18
CA VAL A 65 -21.29 5.78 8.60
C VAL A 65 -22.29 6.93 8.74
N ALA A 66 -23.57 6.71 8.45
CA ALA A 66 -24.61 7.72 8.57
C ALA A 66 -24.76 8.23 10.01
N ALA A 67 -24.65 7.35 11.00
CA ALA A 67 -24.74 7.68 12.43
C ALA A 67 -23.49 8.38 13.01
N ALA A 68 -22.32 8.22 12.38
CA ALA A 68 -21.08 8.84 12.86
C ALA A 68 -21.19 10.39 12.91
N PRO A 69 -20.49 11.07 13.84
CA PRO A 69 -20.49 12.53 13.91
C PRO A 69 -19.90 13.15 12.64
N GLN A 70 -20.41 14.31 12.25
CA GLN A 70 -19.84 15.12 11.18
C GLN A 70 -18.71 16.00 11.73
N GLN A 71 -17.72 16.29 10.88
CA GLN A 71 -16.59 17.19 11.14
C GLN A 71 -15.84 16.90 12.44
N SER A 72 -15.73 15.61 12.79
CA SER A 72 -15.09 15.20 14.04
C SER A 72 -13.62 15.60 14.09
N ARG A 73 -13.22 16.16 15.24
CA ARG A 73 -11.81 16.44 15.57
C ARG A 73 -11.11 15.23 16.21
N LYS A 74 -11.80 14.14 16.49
CA LYS A 74 -11.22 12.90 17.02
C LYS A 74 -11.58 11.75 16.10
N TYR A 75 -10.77 10.69 16.13
CA TYR A 75 -11.12 9.48 15.40
C TYR A 75 -12.42 8.89 15.95
N PHE A 76 -13.36 8.60 15.05
CA PHE A 76 -14.57 7.84 15.36
C PHE A 76 -14.44 6.45 14.76
N GLY A 77 -14.28 5.45 15.63
CA GLY A 77 -14.05 4.06 15.22
C GLY A 77 -15.36 3.31 14.97
N ILE A 78 -15.44 2.62 13.84
CA ILE A 78 -16.50 1.67 13.50
C ILE A 78 -15.84 0.28 13.45
N ALA A 79 -16.11 -0.53 14.48
CA ALA A 79 -15.73 -1.94 14.43
C ALA A 79 -16.67 -2.67 13.49
N ILE A 80 -16.15 -3.44 12.53
CA ILE A 80 -16.93 -4.23 11.59
C ILE A 80 -16.59 -5.69 11.86
N LYS A 81 -17.54 -6.44 12.44
CA LYS A 81 -17.32 -7.86 12.77
C LYS A 81 -17.14 -8.70 11.51
N PRO A 82 -16.45 -9.86 11.60
CA PRO A 82 -16.31 -10.79 10.49
C PRO A 82 -17.65 -11.10 9.80
N GLY A 83 -17.62 -11.13 8.48
CA GLY A 83 -18.80 -11.24 7.62
C GLY A 83 -18.55 -10.64 6.25
N VAL A 84 -19.45 -10.96 5.32
CA VAL A 84 -19.50 -10.34 3.98
C VAL A 84 -20.66 -9.35 3.97
N TYR A 85 -20.33 -8.07 3.78
CA TYR A 85 -21.26 -6.95 3.73
C TYR A 85 -21.41 -6.54 2.28
N TYR A 86 -22.56 -6.88 1.68
CA TYR A 86 -22.82 -6.60 0.28
C TYR A 86 -23.49 -5.23 0.13
N GLU A 87 -22.68 -4.18 0.02
CA GLU A 87 -23.14 -2.78 0.00
C GLU A 87 -22.13 -1.85 -0.67
N GLU A 88 -22.64 -0.71 -1.15
CA GLU A 88 -21.83 0.42 -1.62
C GLU A 88 -21.72 1.45 -0.50
N VAL A 89 -20.52 1.60 0.06
CA VAL A 89 -20.28 2.49 1.19
C VAL A 89 -19.78 3.83 0.68
N ARG A 90 -20.36 4.92 1.18
CA ARG A 90 -19.95 6.29 0.88
C ARG A 90 -19.53 6.98 2.16
N VAL A 91 -18.29 7.49 2.20
CA VAL A 91 -17.76 8.32 3.28
C VAL A 91 -17.67 9.76 2.76
N PRO A 92 -18.75 10.56 2.89
CA PRO A 92 -18.79 11.90 2.32
C PRO A 92 -17.84 12.85 3.07
N LYS A 93 -17.61 14.04 2.49
CA LYS A 93 -16.62 15.02 2.97
C LYS A 93 -16.83 15.45 4.42
N GLU A 94 -18.07 15.43 4.88
CA GLU A 94 -18.45 15.80 6.24
C GLU A 94 -18.03 14.74 7.27
N LYS A 95 -17.76 13.49 6.87
CA LYS A 95 -17.39 12.38 7.77
C LYS A 95 -15.88 12.30 7.94
N THR A 96 -15.28 13.32 8.56
CA THR A 96 -13.83 13.39 8.80
C THR A 96 -13.37 12.48 9.94
N ARG A 97 -12.14 11.96 9.83
CA ARG A 97 -11.48 11.10 10.86
C ARG A 97 -12.31 9.87 11.23
N LEU A 98 -12.98 9.29 10.25
CA LEU A 98 -13.68 8.02 10.42
C LEU A 98 -12.69 6.86 10.30
N ALA A 99 -12.80 5.86 11.15
CA ALA A 99 -11.92 4.69 11.13
C ALA A 99 -12.73 3.40 11.03
N PHE A 100 -12.53 2.61 9.97
CA PHE A 100 -13.05 1.26 9.85
C PHE A 100 -12.04 0.27 10.44
N ILE A 101 -12.52 -0.58 11.35
CA ILE A 101 -11.70 -1.56 12.05
C ILE A 101 -12.35 -2.93 11.85
N GLY A 102 -11.86 -3.69 10.88
CA GLY A 102 -12.35 -5.05 10.61
C GLY A 102 -11.76 -6.08 11.58
N GLY A 103 -12.26 -7.31 11.48
CA GLY A 103 -11.71 -8.47 12.21
C GLY A 103 -10.48 -9.10 11.54
N GLY A 104 -10.17 -8.76 10.29
CA GLY A 104 -9.06 -9.31 9.51
C GLY A 104 -9.33 -9.31 8.00
N MET A 105 -8.25 -9.20 7.21
CA MET A 105 -8.30 -9.39 5.75
C MET A 105 -8.87 -10.76 5.41
N GLY A 106 -9.83 -10.81 4.48
CA GLY A 106 -10.46 -12.03 3.99
C GLY A 106 -11.57 -12.59 4.86
N ILE A 107 -11.74 -12.11 6.11
CA ILE A 107 -12.84 -12.51 6.98
C ILE A 107 -13.85 -11.38 7.24
N THR A 108 -13.43 -10.13 7.12
CA THR A 108 -14.32 -8.96 7.05
C THR A 108 -14.23 -8.39 5.65
N VAL A 109 -15.32 -8.48 4.88
CA VAL A 109 -15.33 -8.14 3.45
C VAL A 109 -16.49 -7.18 3.18
N ILE A 110 -16.22 -6.03 2.56
CA ILE A 110 -17.24 -5.18 1.95
C ILE A 110 -17.16 -5.41 0.44
N SER A 111 -18.28 -5.82 -0.16
CA SER A 111 -18.35 -6.22 -1.56
C SER A 111 -19.50 -5.55 -2.32
N SER A 112 -19.30 -5.27 -3.60
CA SER A 112 -20.34 -4.83 -4.53
C SER A 112 -20.04 -5.33 -5.95
N ASN A 113 -20.98 -5.19 -6.89
CA ASN A 113 -20.80 -5.62 -8.29
C ASN A 113 -21.41 -4.67 -9.33
N ARG A 114 -21.69 -3.42 -8.97
CA ARG A 114 -22.45 -2.51 -9.82
C ARG A 114 -21.73 -2.26 -11.15
N SER A 115 -22.42 -2.56 -12.24
CA SER A 115 -21.94 -2.32 -13.59
C SER A 115 -22.10 -0.85 -14.00
N TRP A 116 -21.32 -0.44 -14.99
CA TRP A 116 -21.27 0.94 -15.47
C TRP A 116 -22.57 1.40 -16.13
N ALA A 117 -23.29 2.30 -15.46
CA ALA A 117 -24.34 3.13 -16.06
C ALA A 117 -24.16 4.64 -15.73
N ASN A 118 -23.15 4.99 -14.91
CA ASN A 118 -22.95 6.30 -14.26
C ASN A 118 -21.44 6.52 -14.00
N PRO A 119 -20.98 7.74 -13.65
CA PRO A 119 -19.54 8.04 -13.49
C PRO A 119 -18.82 7.12 -12.48
N LEU A 120 -17.49 6.97 -12.63
CA LEU A 120 -16.59 6.05 -11.89
C LEU A 120 -16.74 6.04 -10.37
N GLU A 121 -17.08 7.18 -9.79
CA GLU A 121 -17.25 7.32 -8.34
C GLU A 121 -18.53 6.65 -7.84
N ASP A 122 -19.57 6.59 -8.69
CA ASP A 122 -20.86 6.02 -8.33
C ASP A 122 -20.84 4.48 -8.30
N THR A 123 -19.81 3.86 -8.91
CA THR A 123 -19.68 2.39 -8.99
C THR A 123 -18.68 1.80 -8.00
N ALA A 124 -17.97 2.61 -7.22
CA ALA A 124 -16.99 2.08 -6.26
C ALA A 124 -17.66 1.28 -5.13
N THR A 125 -17.03 0.21 -4.64
CA THR A 125 -17.51 -0.50 -3.42
C THR A 125 -17.38 0.40 -2.18
N LEU A 126 -16.27 1.13 -2.06
CA LEU A 126 -16.08 2.19 -1.09
C LEU A 126 -15.65 3.49 -1.81
N ASP A 127 -16.39 4.58 -1.59
CA ASP A 127 -16.01 5.94 -2.02
C ASP A 127 -15.65 6.79 -0.79
N VAL A 128 -14.41 7.27 -0.74
CA VAL A 128 -13.85 8.03 0.39
C VAL A 128 -13.57 9.47 -0.03
N LYS A 129 -14.33 10.39 0.56
CA LYS A 129 -14.18 11.85 0.41
C LYS A 129 -13.93 12.56 1.74
N GLY A 130 -14.11 11.87 2.86
CA GLY A 130 -13.85 12.38 4.21
C GLY A 130 -12.37 12.34 4.59
N ASN A 131 -11.77 13.51 4.85
CA ASN A 131 -10.35 13.62 5.21
C ASN A 131 -10.01 12.89 6.52
N GLY A 132 -8.79 12.36 6.59
CA GLY A 132 -8.31 11.62 7.75
C GLY A 132 -8.90 10.22 7.88
N PHE A 133 -9.52 9.66 6.84
CA PHE A 133 -10.11 8.33 6.87
C PHE A 133 -9.05 7.25 7.13
N VAL A 134 -9.41 6.25 7.95
CA VAL A 134 -8.56 5.11 8.24
C VAL A 134 -9.34 3.82 7.98
N ALA A 135 -8.71 2.82 7.37
CA ALA A 135 -9.24 1.46 7.33
C ALA A 135 -8.15 0.47 7.76
N MET A 136 -8.54 -0.48 8.60
CA MET A 136 -7.66 -1.53 9.11
C MET A 136 -8.36 -2.88 9.06
N ASP A 137 -7.58 -3.94 8.79
CA ASP A 137 -7.99 -5.33 8.96
C ASP A 137 -9.27 -5.72 8.17
N ILE A 138 -9.38 -5.25 6.93
CA ILE A 138 -10.60 -5.40 6.12
C ILE A 138 -10.32 -5.59 4.63
N THR A 139 -11.21 -6.29 3.93
CA THR A 139 -11.18 -6.45 2.47
C THR A 139 -12.25 -5.59 1.80
N PHE A 140 -11.89 -4.91 0.73
CA PHE A 140 -12.79 -4.26 -0.22
C PHE A 140 -12.73 -4.99 -1.56
N GLU A 141 -13.88 -5.40 -2.09
CA GLU A 141 -13.94 -6.23 -3.29
C GLU A 141 -15.05 -5.79 -4.26
N HIS A 142 -14.69 -5.60 -5.52
CA HIS A 142 -15.66 -5.36 -6.59
C HIS A 142 -15.73 -6.55 -7.55
N THR A 143 -16.87 -7.25 -7.57
CA THR A 143 -17.09 -8.49 -8.34
C THR A 143 -17.87 -8.29 -9.65
N GLY A 144 -18.13 -7.03 -10.03
CA GLY A 144 -18.81 -6.69 -11.28
C GLY A 144 -18.04 -7.07 -12.54
N ASP A 145 -18.74 -7.09 -13.67
CA ASP A 145 -18.18 -7.48 -14.97
C ASP A 145 -17.21 -6.42 -15.50
N PRO A 146 -15.90 -6.72 -15.63
CA PRO A 146 -14.91 -5.77 -16.11
C PRO A 146 -15.08 -5.39 -17.59
N THR A 147 -15.87 -6.13 -18.38
CA THR A 147 -16.17 -5.78 -19.78
C THR A 147 -17.04 -4.53 -19.87
N THR A 148 -17.83 -4.27 -18.83
CA THR A 148 -18.76 -3.15 -18.79
C THR A 148 -18.13 -1.86 -18.27
N GLY A 149 -16.97 -1.92 -17.61
CA GLY A 149 -16.32 -0.75 -17.03
C GLY A 149 -15.23 -1.09 -16.03
N TYR A 150 -14.90 -0.12 -15.18
CA TYR A 150 -13.98 -0.33 -14.07
C TYR A 150 -14.67 -1.07 -12.92
N THR A 151 -13.91 -1.93 -12.23
CA THR A 151 -14.34 -2.67 -11.05
C THR A 151 -13.66 -2.06 -9.83
N VAL A 152 -14.09 -0.86 -9.44
CA VAL A 152 -13.42 -0.04 -8.43
C VAL A 152 -13.76 -0.58 -7.04
N ALA A 153 -12.81 -1.20 -6.34
CA ALA A 153 -12.99 -1.60 -4.96
C ALA A 153 -12.98 -0.39 -4.03
N VAL A 154 -12.03 0.52 -4.25
CA VAL A 154 -11.93 1.76 -3.47
C VAL A 154 -11.64 2.94 -4.39
N ALA A 155 -12.47 3.97 -4.29
CA ALA A 155 -12.18 5.31 -4.76
C ALA A 155 -11.80 6.18 -3.56
N ASN A 156 -10.60 6.77 -3.60
CA ASN A 156 -10.08 7.60 -2.53
C ASN A 156 -9.68 8.97 -3.07
N ASP A 157 -10.55 9.93 -2.80
CA ASP A 157 -10.43 11.34 -3.18
C ASP A 157 -10.31 12.23 -1.91
N ALA A 158 -9.73 11.68 -0.83
CA ALA A 158 -9.58 12.33 0.48
C ALA A 158 -8.11 12.48 0.91
N GLU A 159 -7.88 13.49 1.74
CA GLU A 159 -6.56 13.85 2.27
C GLU A 159 -6.22 13.12 3.57
N ASP A 160 -4.93 12.84 3.79
CA ASP A 160 -4.36 12.22 4.99
C ASP A 160 -5.06 10.89 5.35
N THR A 161 -5.26 10.03 4.35
CA THR A 161 -5.94 8.75 4.52
C THR A 161 -4.96 7.59 4.66
N ALA A 162 -5.27 6.64 5.54
CA ALA A 162 -4.43 5.46 5.77
C ALA A 162 -5.23 4.15 5.65
N PHE A 163 -4.73 3.24 4.83
CA PHE A 163 -5.19 1.85 4.76
C PHE A 163 -4.07 0.97 5.26
N HIS A 164 -4.31 0.17 6.30
CA HIS A 164 -3.27 -0.67 6.90
C HIS A 164 -3.78 -2.09 7.13
N HIS A 165 -3.08 -3.08 6.58
CA HIS A 165 -3.54 -4.47 6.60
C HIS A 165 -4.93 -4.61 5.96
N CYS A 166 -5.08 -4.03 4.76
CA CYS A 166 -6.27 -4.12 3.93
C CYS A 166 -6.05 -4.97 2.68
N THR A 167 -7.11 -5.57 2.15
CA THR A 167 -7.07 -6.22 0.84
C THR A 167 -8.00 -5.50 -0.13
N PHE A 168 -7.53 -5.21 -1.35
CA PHE A 168 -8.28 -4.58 -2.42
C PHE A 168 -8.38 -5.56 -3.58
N LYS A 169 -9.59 -5.89 -4.02
CA LYS A 169 -9.83 -6.89 -5.07
C LYS A 169 -10.77 -6.38 -6.16
N GLY A 170 -10.36 -6.59 -7.40
CA GLY A 170 -11.15 -6.35 -8.59
C GLY A 170 -10.34 -6.80 -9.80
N ILE A 171 -10.75 -6.38 -11.00
CA ILE A 171 -10.06 -6.72 -12.26
C ILE A 171 -9.51 -5.49 -12.97
N LYS A 172 -10.30 -4.42 -13.13
CA LYS A 172 -9.92 -3.20 -13.87
C LYS A 172 -10.05 -1.96 -13.00
N GLY A 173 -8.94 -1.25 -12.79
CA GLY A 173 -8.83 -0.05 -11.93
C GLY A 173 -9.42 -0.21 -10.54
N VAL A 174 -8.85 -1.15 -9.81
CA VAL A 174 -9.29 -1.61 -8.50
C VAL A 174 -9.19 -0.54 -7.42
N LEU A 175 -8.11 0.25 -7.44
CA LEU A 175 -7.88 1.33 -6.50
C LEU A 175 -7.67 2.65 -7.25
N LYS A 176 -8.61 3.57 -7.11
CA LYS A 176 -8.46 4.97 -7.56
C LYS A 176 -7.88 5.78 -6.41
N ALA A 177 -6.65 6.26 -6.56
CA ALA A 177 -5.97 7.14 -5.61
C ALA A 177 -5.78 8.53 -6.25
N SER A 178 -6.43 9.56 -5.71
CA SER A 178 -6.47 10.90 -6.34
C SER A 178 -6.07 12.05 -5.42
N GLY A 179 -5.40 13.06 -6.00
CA GLY A 179 -5.21 14.41 -5.50
C GLY A 179 -4.30 14.61 -4.27
N PHE A 180 -4.46 13.80 -3.22
CA PHE A 180 -3.98 14.13 -1.88
C PHE A 180 -2.95 13.11 -1.35
N PRO A 181 -2.27 13.41 -0.21
CA PRO A 181 -1.47 12.45 0.55
C PRO A 181 -2.28 11.23 1.00
N GLN A 182 -1.81 10.02 0.65
CA GLN A 182 -2.45 8.75 0.99
C GLN A 182 -1.39 7.69 1.33
N PHE A 183 -1.68 6.85 2.33
CA PHE A 183 -0.78 5.78 2.78
C PHE A 183 -1.47 4.42 2.73
N TYR A 184 -0.80 3.43 2.13
CA TYR A 184 -1.28 2.05 2.00
C TYR A 184 -0.21 1.09 2.53
N GLY A 185 -0.30 0.74 3.81
CA GLY A 185 0.69 -0.07 4.53
C GLY A 185 0.28 -1.54 4.65
N LYS A 186 1.24 -2.47 4.46
CA LYS A 186 1.06 -3.91 4.71
C LYS A 186 -0.22 -4.50 4.10
N SER A 187 -0.59 -4.02 2.92
CA SER A 187 -1.86 -4.32 2.26
C SER A 187 -1.66 -5.18 1.03
N ASN A 188 -2.69 -5.89 0.61
CA ASN A 188 -2.69 -6.68 -0.62
C ASN A 188 -3.59 -6.03 -1.67
N ILE A 189 -3.09 -5.85 -2.89
CA ILE A 189 -3.86 -5.30 -4.00
C ILE A 189 -3.85 -6.31 -5.14
N TYR A 190 -5.04 -6.71 -5.62
CA TYR A 190 -5.22 -7.67 -6.70
C TYR A 190 -5.99 -7.03 -7.85
N GLY A 191 -5.49 -7.20 -9.08
CA GLY A 191 -6.21 -6.83 -10.31
C GLY A 191 -5.40 -7.10 -11.57
N ALA A 192 -5.96 -6.84 -12.76
CA ALA A 192 -5.32 -7.15 -14.04
C ALA A 192 -4.97 -5.91 -14.88
N VAL A 193 -5.84 -4.91 -14.94
CA VAL A 193 -5.70 -3.75 -15.85
C VAL A 193 -5.79 -2.46 -15.05
N ASP A 194 -4.76 -1.62 -15.16
CA ASP A 194 -4.64 -0.32 -14.50
C ASP A 194 -4.96 -0.39 -12.99
N VAL A 195 -4.46 -1.44 -12.32
CA VAL A 195 -4.89 -1.87 -10.97
C VAL A 195 -4.97 -0.70 -9.99
N ILE A 196 -3.96 0.17 -10.01
CA ILE A 196 -3.89 1.40 -9.22
C ILE A 196 -3.83 2.58 -10.19
N TRP A 197 -4.77 3.51 -10.09
CA TRP A 197 -4.90 4.62 -11.05
C TRP A 197 -5.30 5.93 -10.39
N GLY A 198 -5.08 7.04 -11.11
CA GLY A 198 -5.44 8.39 -10.65
C GLY A 198 -4.24 9.32 -10.49
N THR A 199 -4.43 10.40 -9.73
CA THR A 199 -3.47 11.52 -9.59
C THR A 199 -2.86 11.64 -8.20
N GLY A 200 -3.16 10.75 -7.25
CA GLY A 200 -2.80 10.91 -5.84
C GLY A 200 -1.30 11.02 -5.56
N SER A 201 -0.97 11.60 -4.40
CA SER A 201 0.34 11.45 -3.74
C SER A 201 0.25 10.23 -2.82
N ALA A 202 0.33 9.05 -3.40
CA ALA A 202 0.09 7.79 -2.70
C ALA A 202 1.40 7.01 -2.51
N ILE A 203 1.65 6.57 -1.27
CA ILE A 203 2.74 5.65 -0.96
C ILE A 203 2.18 4.31 -0.46
N PHE A 204 2.67 3.25 -1.09
CA PHE A 204 2.42 1.87 -0.71
C PHE A 204 3.67 1.37 -0.01
N GLN A 205 3.57 0.97 1.26
CA GLN A 205 4.73 0.55 2.05
C GLN A 205 4.56 -0.88 2.57
N SER A 206 5.55 -1.74 2.30
CA SER A 206 5.53 -3.16 2.71
C SER A 206 4.26 -3.91 2.27
N SER A 207 3.69 -3.50 1.14
CA SER A 207 2.46 -4.04 0.58
C SER A 207 2.76 -5.03 -0.55
N ALA A 208 1.83 -5.94 -0.84
CA ALA A 208 1.93 -6.83 -1.98
C ALA A 208 0.94 -6.41 -3.07
N VAL A 209 1.41 -6.31 -4.31
CA VAL A 209 0.57 -6.02 -5.47
C VAL A 209 0.68 -7.19 -6.44
N TYR A 210 -0.46 -7.80 -6.70
CA TYR A 210 -0.57 -8.99 -7.52
C TYR A 210 -1.33 -8.68 -8.80
N VAL A 211 -0.66 -8.93 -9.93
CA VAL A 211 -1.30 -8.83 -11.24
C VAL A 211 -1.98 -10.15 -11.59
N ASP A 212 -3.29 -10.13 -11.71
CA ASP A 212 -4.14 -11.26 -12.03
C ASP A 212 -4.21 -11.50 -13.56
N LYS A 213 -4.83 -12.60 -13.96
CA LYS A 213 -5.20 -12.85 -15.36
C LYS A 213 -6.30 -11.88 -15.79
N PRO A 214 -6.33 -11.44 -17.06
CA PRO A 214 -7.48 -10.74 -17.58
C PRO A 214 -8.69 -11.69 -17.54
N TYR A 215 -9.85 -11.23 -17.06
CA TYR A 215 -11.07 -12.05 -17.04
C TYR A 215 -11.72 -12.19 -18.44
N PHE A 216 -11.42 -11.26 -19.35
CA PHE A 216 -12.14 -11.06 -20.61
C PHE A 216 -12.06 -12.27 -21.57
N PRO A 217 -13.17 -12.96 -21.88
CA PRO A 217 -13.22 -13.95 -22.96
C PRO A 217 -12.90 -13.29 -24.31
N GLY A 218 -11.92 -13.83 -25.05
CA GLY A 218 -11.55 -13.32 -26.38
C GLY A 218 -10.66 -12.07 -26.40
N GLN A 219 -10.25 -11.55 -25.23
CA GLN A 219 -9.29 -10.43 -25.12
C GLN A 219 -8.06 -10.78 -24.29
N GLU A 220 -7.58 -12.02 -24.46
CA GLU A 220 -6.35 -12.56 -23.85
C GLU A 220 -5.09 -11.76 -24.20
N GLN A 221 -5.18 -10.85 -25.18
CA GLN A 221 -4.10 -9.98 -25.64
C GLN A 221 -4.08 -8.59 -24.97
N VAL A 222 -5.04 -8.27 -24.09
CA VAL A 222 -5.05 -6.97 -23.39
C VAL A 222 -3.83 -6.90 -22.47
N PRO A 223 -2.96 -5.89 -22.64
CA PRO A 223 -1.78 -5.75 -21.81
C PRO A 223 -2.18 -5.44 -20.37
N ARG A 224 -1.47 -6.06 -19.43
CA ARG A 224 -1.73 -5.91 -18.00
C ARG A 224 -0.80 -4.88 -17.41
N ALA A 225 -1.36 -3.86 -16.79
CA ALA A 225 -0.61 -2.74 -16.25
C ALA A 225 -0.96 -2.56 -14.77
N LEU A 226 0.04 -2.48 -13.91
CA LEU A 226 -0.19 -2.27 -12.48
C LEU A 226 -0.62 -0.83 -12.21
N THR A 227 0.09 0.18 -12.74
CA THR A 227 -0.28 1.58 -12.55
C THR A 227 -0.79 2.28 -13.80
N PHE A 228 -1.77 3.17 -13.63
CA PHE A 228 -2.13 4.23 -14.58
C PHE A 228 -2.12 5.59 -13.87
N GLN A 229 -0.93 6.15 -13.69
CA GLN A 229 -0.73 7.40 -12.95
C GLN A 229 -0.90 8.60 -13.88
N GLN A 230 -1.59 9.64 -13.42
CA GLN A 230 -2.03 10.77 -14.25
C GLN A 230 -1.63 12.13 -13.68
N ARG A 231 -0.41 12.26 -13.14
CA ARG A 231 0.11 13.53 -12.62
C ARG A 231 -0.18 14.67 -13.61
N SER A 232 -0.78 15.73 -13.09
CA SER A 232 -1.33 16.84 -13.88
C SER A 232 -0.26 17.79 -14.42
N SER A 233 0.83 18.01 -13.68
CA SER A 233 1.84 19.01 -14.01
C SER A 233 3.22 18.63 -13.45
N PRO A 234 4.33 19.20 -13.97
CA PRO A 234 5.67 18.87 -13.48
C PRO A 234 5.94 19.40 -12.07
N SER A 235 5.24 20.47 -11.65
CA SER A 235 5.38 21.10 -10.33
C SER A 235 4.54 20.44 -9.24
N SER A 236 3.56 19.59 -9.58
CA SER A 236 2.75 18.92 -8.56
C SER A 236 3.52 17.81 -7.83
N LYS A 237 3.19 17.59 -6.55
CA LYS A 237 3.74 16.52 -5.70
C LYS A 237 3.09 15.15 -5.95
N GLU A 238 2.15 15.06 -6.88
CA GLU A 238 1.41 13.84 -7.26
C GLU A 238 2.34 12.71 -7.74
N GLY A 239 2.04 11.47 -7.41
CA GLY A 239 2.95 10.35 -7.72
C GLY A 239 2.57 9.10 -6.95
N PHE A 240 2.87 7.95 -7.52
CA PHE A 240 2.76 6.67 -6.81
C PHE A 240 4.14 6.18 -6.42
N VAL A 241 4.31 5.83 -5.15
CA VAL A 241 5.56 5.27 -4.64
C VAL A 241 5.28 3.89 -4.04
N PHE A 242 6.04 2.89 -4.46
CA PHE A 242 6.00 1.54 -3.91
C PHE A 242 7.31 1.30 -3.17
N GLN A 243 7.27 1.27 -1.84
CA GLN A 243 8.44 1.15 -0.97
C GLN A 243 8.42 -0.17 -0.20
N GLY A 244 9.41 -1.04 -0.43
CA GLY A 244 9.46 -2.35 0.24
C GLY A 244 8.34 -3.29 -0.17
N CYS A 245 7.71 -3.04 -1.31
CA CYS A 245 6.59 -3.83 -1.78
C CYS A 245 7.07 -5.14 -2.43
N SER A 246 6.16 -6.10 -2.56
CA SER A 246 6.33 -7.25 -3.45
C SER A 246 5.39 -7.09 -4.63
N ILE A 247 5.95 -7.05 -5.83
CA ILE A 247 5.20 -6.92 -7.09
C ILE A 247 5.35 -8.21 -7.84
N ASP A 248 4.26 -8.94 -8.02
CA ASP A 248 4.28 -10.24 -8.70
C ASP A 248 2.96 -10.51 -9.43
N ALA A 249 2.90 -11.63 -10.13
CA ALA A 249 1.63 -12.19 -10.55
C ALA A 249 0.87 -12.80 -9.37
N ALA A 250 -0.45 -12.81 -9.45
CA ALA A 250 -1.24 -13.65 -8.58
C ALA A 250 -0.90 -15.14 -8.81
N PRO A 251 -0.81 -15.98 -7.77
CA PRO A 251 -0.50 -17.40 -7.93
C PRO A 251 -1.48 -18.11 -8.88
N GLY A 252 -0.95 -18.86 -9.85
CA GLY A 252 -1.74 -19.65 -10.80
C GLY A 252 -2.39 -18.86 -11.94
N THR A 253 -2.09 -17.56 -12.06
CA THR A 253 -2.72 -16.67 -13.05
C THR A 253 -1.83 -16.40 -14.27
N HIS A 254 -0.62 -16.96 -14.27
CA HIS A 254 0.32 -16.91 -15.39
C HIS A 254 0.70 -18.31 -15.87
N GLN A 255 0.50 -18.53 -17.16
CA GLN A 255 0.88 -19.72 -17.91
C GLN A 255 1.71 -19.34 -19.14
N SER A 256 2.41 -20.31 -19.74
CA SER A 256 3.13 -20.09 -21.00
C SER A 256 2.20 -19.50 -22.07
N GLY A 257 2.56 -18.37 -22.66
CA GLY A 257 1.72 -17.63 -23.62
C GLY A 257 0.78 -16.57 -23.00
N SER A 258 0.80 -16.37 -21.68
CA SER A 258 0.06 -15.26 -21.05
C SER A 258 0.55 -13.90 -21.55
N PRO A 259 -0.34 -12.88 -21.64
CA PRO A 259 0.05 -11.54 -22.07
C PRO A 259 1.10 -10.94 -21.11
N PRO A 260 1.97 -10.05 -21.59
CA PRO A 260 2.96 -9.40 -20.75
C PRO A 260 2.32 -8.60 -19.60
N VAL A 261 3.02 -8.54 -18.47
CA VAL A 261 2.69 -7.67 -17.34
C VAL A 261 3.67 -6.52 -17.29
N PHE A 262 3.15 -5.31 -17.07
CA PHE A 262 3.92 -4.09 -16.96
C PHE A 262 3.72 -3.47 -15.57
N LEU A 263 4.77 -2.81 -15.07
CA LEU A 263 4.71 -1.97 -13.87
C LEU A 263 3.68 -0.84 -14.02
N GLY A 264 3.40 -0.44 -15.26
CA GLY A 264 2.28 0.42 -15.57
C GLY A 264 2.30 0.90 -17.01
N ARG A 265 1.35 1.78 -17.31
CA ARG A 265 1.34 2.61 -18.51
C ARG A 265 1.12 4.07 -18.10
N PRO A 266 1.90 5.03 -18.61
CA PRO A 266 1.69 6.44 -18.28
C PRO A 266 0.30 6.91 -18.70
N GLY A 267 -0.45 7.53 -17.78
CA GLY A 267 -1.78 8.08 -18.07
C GLY A 267 -1.78 9.56 -18.44
N GLY A 268 -0.60 10.17 -18.50
CA GLY A 268 -0.37 11.53 -18.99
C GLY A 268 1.12 11.83 -19.13
N ALA A 269 1.45 12.96 -19.77
CA ALA A 269 2.83 13.34 -20.10
C ALA A 269 3.74 13.52 -18.87
N TYR A 270 3.18 13.78 -17.69
CA TYR A 270 3.94 13.98 -16.46
C TYR A 270 3.91 12.77 -15.52
N SER A 271 3.41 11.61 -15.94
CA SER A 271 3.21 10.46 -15.06
C SER A 271 4.43 10.18 -14.19
N ARG A 272 4.21 9.99 -12.88
CA ARG A 272 5.27 9.76 -11.89
C ARG A 272 5.01 8.52 -11.06
N VAL A 273 5.90 7.55 -11.19
CA VAL A 273 5.86 6.31 -10.42
C VAL A 273 7.28 5.91 -10.01
N VAL A 274 7.45 5.54 -8.75
CA VAL A 274 8.73 5.08 -8.20
C VAL A 274 8.55 3.72 -7.52
N PHE A 275 9.34 2.73 -7.92
CA PHE A 275 9.48 1.47 -7.20
C PHE A 275 10.81 1.48 -6.47
N MET A 276 10.80 1.36 -5.15
CA MET A 276 12.02 1.43 -4.34
C MET A 276 12.05 0.36 -3.26
N GLN A 277 13.24 -0.21 -3.01
CA GLN A 277 13.47 -1.25 -1.99
C GLN A 277 12.54 -2.47 -2.13
N SER A 278 11.97 -2.66 -3.32
CA SER A 278 10.88 -3.59 -3.58
C SER A 278 11.38 -4.86 -4.26
N TYR A 279 10.65 -5.95 -4.10
CA TYR A 279 10.85 -7.15 -4.90
C TYR A 279 9.99 -7.07 -6.16
N LEU A 280 10.61 -7.22 -7.33
CA LEU A 280 9.97 -7.23 -8.64
C LEU A 280 10.08 -8.63 -9.25
N GLY A 281 8.95 -9.32 -9.34
CA GLY A 281 8.83 -10.70 -9.83
C GLY A 281 9.13 -10.85 -11.32
N GLY A 282 9.44 -12.08 -11.74
CA GLY A 282 10.01 -12.36 -13.08
C GLY A 282 8.98 -12.39 -14.20
N LEU A 283 7.70 -12.26 -13.86
CA LEU A 283 6.59 -12.25 -14.80
C LEU A 283 6.30 -10.84 -15.37
N LEU A 284 7.03 -9.83 -14.88
CA LEU A 284 7.09 -8.51 -15.49
C LEU A 284 7.84 -8.61 -16.82
N SER A 285 7.29 -8.00 -17.88
CA SER A 285 7.74 -8.17 -19.26
C SER A 285 9.27 -7.99 -19.40
N PRO A 286 9.99 -9.01 -19.91
CA PRO A 286 11.44 -8.94 -20.11
C PRO A 286 11.83 -8.07 -21.31
N THR A 287 10.88 -7.45 -22.03
CA THR A 287 11.10 -6.62 -23.23
C THR A 287 11.77 -5.26 -22.94
N GLY A 288 12.59 -5.17 -21.89
CA GLY A 288 13.50 -4.05 -21.60
C GLY A 288 12.89 -2.87 -20.85
N THR A 289 11.64 -2.47 -21.13
CA THR A 289 11.09 -1.25 -20.52
C THR A 289 10.36 -1.48 -19.21
N GLY A 290 9.71 -2.63 -18.99
CA GLY A 290 8.80 -2.86 -17.84
C GLY A 290 7.57 -1.93 -17.81
N TRP A 291 7.42 -1.06 -18.82
CA TRP A 291 6.38 -0.05 -18.96
C TRP A 291 5.75 -0.16 -20.34
N LEU A 292 4.42 -0.05 -20.39
CA LEU A 292 3.67 0.00 -21.63
C LEU A 292 3.48 1.47 -22.05
N PHE A 293 4.04 1.84 -23.20
CA PHE A 293 3.89 3.19 -23.75
C PHE A 293 2.85 3.19 -24.86
N ASP A 294 1.97 4.19 -24.85
CA ASP A 294 1.14 4.52 -26.00
C ASP A 294 2.04 5.14 -27.09
N SER A 295 1.78 4.87 -28.36
CA SER A 295 2.50 5.46 -29.49
C SER A 295 2.36 6.99 -29.54
N SER A 296 1.28 7.54 -28.96
CA SER A 296 1.09 8.98 -28.77
C SER A 296 1.97 9.58 -27.65
N LEU A 297 2.43 8.73 -26.73
CA LEU A 297 3.33 9.04 -25.62
C LEU A 297 4.70 8.43 -25.94
N SER A 298 5.38 8.96 -26.96
CA SER A 298 6.84 8.80 -27.07
C SER A 298 7.45 9.12 -25.70
N PRO A 299 8.46 8.38 -25.17
CA PRO A 299 8.97 8.56 -23.81
C PRO A 299 9.36 10.01 -23.59
N ALA A 300 8.38 10.77 -23.10
CA ALA A 300 8.48 12.20 -23.04
C ALA A 300 9.52 12.48 -21.96
N THR A 301 10.39 13.46 -22.21
CA THR A 301 11.40 13.92 -21.25
C THR A 301 10.81 14.35 -19.90
N THR A 302 9.48 14.38 -19.78
CA THR A 302 8.67 14.80 -18.65
C THR A 302 8.15 13.65 -17.76
N LEU A 303 8.26 12.39 -18.21
CA LEU A 303 7.88 11.21 -17.41
C LEU A 303 8.90 10.95 -16.31
N TYR A 304 8.43 10.57 -15.11
CA TYR A 304 9.31 10.18 -14.00
C TYR A 304 8.99 8.75 -13.55
N LEU A 305 9.56 7.78 -14.25
CA LEU A 305 9.36 6.35 -14.01
C LEU A 305 10.69 5.78 -13.55
N LYS A 306 10.88 5.65 -12.23
CA LYS A 306 12.19 5.43 -11.62
C LYS A 306 12.20 4.27 -10.63
N GLU A 307 13.39 3.74 -10.41
CA GLU A 307 13.65 2.59 -9.55
C GLU A 307 14.82 2.84 -8.60
N TYR A 308 14.74 2.30 -7.38
CA TYR A 308 15.84 2.43 -6.42
C TYR A 308 15.99 1.18 -5.56
N ASN A 309 17.15 0.53 -5.63
CA ASN A 309 17.49 -0.62 -4.79
C ASN A 309 16.39 -1.71 -4.78
N ASN A 310 15.77 -1.94 -5.93
CA ASN A 310 14.86 -3.07 -6.11
C ASN A 310 15.66 -4.36 -6.21
N ARG A 311 14.98 -5.47 -6.03
CA ARG A 311 15.54 -6.81 -6.15
C ARG A 311 14.63 -7.69 -7.00
N GLY A 312 15.19 -8.71 -7.63
CA GLY A 312 14.44 -9.77 -8.29
C GLY A 312 14.52 -9.72 -9.81
N PRO A 313 14.03 -10.76 -10.49
CA PRO A 313 14.21 -10.91 -11.93
C PRO A 313 13.46 -9.87 -12.79
N GLY A 314 12.50 -9.14 -12.21
CA GLY A 314 11.77 -8.06 -12.88
C GLY A 314 12.40 -6.67 -12.76
N GLU A 315 13.62 -6.56 -12.21
CA GLU A 315 14.35 -5.29 -12.11
C GLU A 315 14.55 -4.61 -13.47
N GLY A 316 14.42 -3.28 -13.49
CA GLY A 316 14.66 -2.50 -14.69
C GLY A 316 16.14 -2.30 -15.07
N PRO A 317 16.41 -1.83 -16.29
CA PRO A 317 17.73 -1.47 -16.73
C PRO A 317 18.26 -0.25 -15.96
N VAL A 318 19.56 -0.02 -16.07
CA VAL A 318 20.31 0.93 -15.22
C VAL A 318 19.80 2.37 -15.33
N GLU A 319 19.23 2.77 -16.47
CA GLU A 319 18.73 4.13 -16.75
C GLU A 319 17.50 4.51 -15.91
N ARG A 320 16.78 3.51 -15.36
CA ARG A 320 15.68 3.73 -14.41
C ARG A 320 16.20 3.97 -12.99
N ARG A 321 17.45 3.61 -12.69
CA ARG A 321 18.00 3.69 -11.33
C ARG A 321 18.28 5.14 -10.95
N ILE A 322 17.80 5.54 -9.77
CA ILE A 322 18.08 6.86 -9.17
C ILE A 322 19.10 6.74 -8.04
N THR A 323 19.68 7.86 -7.65
CA THR A 323 20.60 7.93 -6.51
C THR A 323 19.86 7.84 -5.17
N THR A 324 20.60 7.54 -4.09
CA THR A 324 20.04 7.58 -2.73
C THR A 324 19.50 8.96 -2.35
N GLY A 325 20.16 10.05 -2.80
CA GLY A 325 19.71 11.41 -2.53
C GLY A 325 18.37 11.74 -3.20
N GLU A 326 18.19 11.30 -4.45
CA GLU A 326 16.90 11.43 -5.15
C GLU A 326 15.83 10.54 -4.53
N ALA A 327 16.16 9.28 -4.22
CA ALA A 327 15.22 8.34 -3.62
C ALA A 327 14.70 8.79 -2.24
N ALA A 328 15.49 9.55 -1.48
CA ALA A 328 15.09 10.07 -0.18
C ALA A 328 13.84 10.98 -0.26
N GLN A 329 13.63 11.67 -1.39
CA GLN A 329 12.45 12.51 -1.62
C GLN A 329 11.14 11.73 -1.73
N PHE A 330 11.23 10.42 -1.99
CA PHE A 330 10.08 9.52 -2.16
C PHE A 330 9.76 8.72 -0.90
N THR A 331 10.45 8.95 0.21
CA THR A 331 10.14 8.33 1.51
C THR A 331 8.83 8.87 2.10
N VAL A 332 8.21 8.14 3.03
CA VAL A 332 6.95 8.55 3.69
C VAL A 332 7.06 9.95 4.31
N GLY A 333 8.13 10.23 5.04
CA GLY A 333 8.35 11.51 5.71
C GLY A 333 8.53 12.68 4.74
N SER A 334 9.09 12.44 3.55
CA SER A 334 9.40 13.50 2.58
C SER A 334 8.28 13.69 1.53
N PHE A 335 7.74 12.60 1.00
CA PHE A 335 6.84 12.63 -0.15
C PHE A 335 5.42 13.02 0.22
N ILE A 336 4.89 12.40 1.27
CA ILE A 336 3.53 12.64 1.78
C ILE A 336 3.51 13.35 3.13
N GLU A 337 4.68 13.81 3.60
CA GLU A 337 4.85 14.49 4.89
C GLU A 337 4.25 13.68 6.06
N GLY A 338 4.39 12.34 5.97
CA GLY A 338 3.65 11.37 6.78
C GLY A 338 3.80 11.57 8.28
N ASP A 339 4.95 12.05 8.74
CA ASP A 339 5.23 12.31 10.16
C ASP A 339 4.30 13.37 10.78
N LYS A 340 3.65 14.21 9.96
CA LYS A 340 2.70 15.22 10.43
C LYS A 340 1.32 14.65 10.78
N TRP A 341 0.95 13.49 10.21
CA TRP A 341 -0.43 13.00 10.26
C TRP A 341 -0.57 11.50 10.55
N LEU A 342 0.32 10.63 10.04
CA LEU A 342 0.27 9.18 10.29
C LEU A 342 0.35 8.79 11.78
N PRO A 343 1.12 9.47 12.66
CA PRO A 343 1.10 9.13 14.08
C PRO A 343 -0.28 9.24 14.74
N LYS A 344 -1.20 10.04 14.17
CA LYS A 344 -2.56 10.21 14.68
C LYS A 344 -3.49 9.07 14.26
N THR A 345 -3.16 8.35 13.19
CA THR A 345 -3.95 7.21 12.69
C THR A 345 -3.62 5.92 13.45
N TYR A 346 -2.49 5.89 14.17
CA TYR A 346 -1.93 4.74 14.86
C TYR A 346 -1.55 3.55 13.96
N VAL A 347 -1.48 3.77 12.65
CA VAL A 347 -0.94 2.76 11.73
C VAL A 347 0.58 2.71 11.84
N GLU A 348 1.15 1.54 11.66
CA GLU A 348 2.60 1.39 11.61
C GLU A 348 3.13 1.83 10.25
N TYR A 349 4.20 2.62 10.26
CA TYR A 349 4.90 3.07 9.07
C TYR A 349 6.38 3.34 9.39
N THR A 350 7.22 3.31 8.36
CA THR A 350 8.61 3.77 8.43
C THR A 350 8.72 5.10 7.69
N SER A 351 9.20 6.14 8.36
CA SER A 351 9.29 7.48 7.76
C SER A 351 10.30 7.55 6.61
N GLY A 352 11.47 6.94 6.77
CA GLY A 352 12.59 6.97 5.81
C GLY A 352 12.68 5.72 4.93
N PHE A 353 13.92 5.33 4.60
CA PHE A 353 14.22 4.05 3.93
C PHE A 353 13.91 2.85 4.83
N LEU A 354 13.59 1.71 4.21
CA LEU A 354 13.37 0.40 4.86
C LEU A 354 14.65 -0.41 5.04
#